data_AF-A0A834EY49-F1
#
_entry.id   AF-A0A834EY49-F1
#
_cell.length_a   1.000
_cell.length_b   1.000
_cell.length_c   1.000
_cell.angle_alpha   90.00
_cell.angle_beta   90.00
_cell.angle_gamma   90.00
#
_symmetry.space_group_name_H-M   'P 1'
#
loop_
_entity.id
_entity.type
_entity.pdbx_description
1 polymer ?
#
loop_
_entity_poly.entity_id
_entity_poly.type
_entity_poly.pdbx_seq_one_letter_code
_entity_poly.pdbx_strand_id
1 'polypeptide(L)'
;MFLERFLKSRVLVSLVFSSVVELLPLSCIGCDIPGWYLWVSLKNGIIPYLRCAALFFHYLLGVTPPEDLFTNSAEGEYSALCSYLSLPTNLFLLFQEYWHTVKPLLQRWCADPALLNCLKQKSTVVRYPRKRNRLIELPDDYSCLLNQASHFRCPRSADDERKNPVLCLFCGAILCSQNICCQETVNGEEVGACIFHALHCGAGVCIFLKIRECRVVLVEGKARGCAYPAPYLDEYGETDPGLKRGNPLHLSHERYRKLHLVWQQHCIIEEIARSQETNQMLFGFNWQSL
;
A
#
# COMPACT_ATOMS: atom_id res chain seq x y z
N MET A 1 25.16 15.42 11.16
CA MET A 1 24.40 15.34 9.88
C MET A 1 23.46 14.13 9.78
N PHE A 2 23.92 12.88 9.95
CA PHE A 2 23.03 11.70 9.92
C PHE A 2 22.06 11.67 11.10
N LEU A 3 22.53 11.87 12.34
CA LEU A 3 21.67 11.94 13.54
C LEU A 3 20.61 13.04 13.46
N GLU A 4 20.96 14.23 13.00
CA GLU A 4 19.99 15.33 12.83
C GLU A 4 18.94 15.03 11.75
N ARG A 5 19.34 14.40 10.64
CA ARG A 5 18.39 13.93 9.61
C ARG A 5 17.56 12.74 10.10
N PHE A 6 18.13 11.88 10.94
CA PHE A 6 17.48 10.74 11.58
C PHE A 6 16.43 11.17 12.62
N LEU A 7 16.70 12.21 13.40
CA LEU A 7 15.77 12.82 14.34
C LEU A 7 14.67 13.65 13.64
N LYS A 8 15.00 14.26 12.49
CA LYS A 8 14.03 14.98 11.64
C LYS A 8 13.22 14.05 10.72
N SER A 9 13.56 12.76 10.66
CA SER A 9 12.85 11.77 9.85
C SER A 9 11.46 11.53 10.42
N ARG A 10 10.42 11.69 9.58
CA ARG A 10 9.03 11.32 9.86
C ARG A 10 8.85 9.85 10.26
N VAL A 11 9.87 9.01 10.18
CA VAL A 11 9.79 7.56 10.50
C VAL A 11 10.24 7.26 11.93
N LEU A 12 11.33 7.87 12.42
CA LEU A 12 11.70 7.81 13.85
C LEU A 12 10.56 8.41 14.67
N VAL A 13 10.14 9.58 14.21
CA VAL A 13 8.95 10.34 14.53
C VAL A 13 7.75 9.62 13.86
N SER A 14 7.58 8.31 14.01
CA SER A 14 6.33 7.57 13.71
C SER A 14 6.33 6.25 14.49
N LEU A 15 7.53 5.78 14.84
CA LEU A 15 7.75 4.65 15.72
C LEU A 15 7.83 5.02 17.19
N VAL A 16 8.35 6.22 17.50
CA VAL A 16 8.04 6.87 18.79
C VAL A 16 6.52 6.97 18.92
N PHE A 17 5.80 7.29 17.83
CA PHE A 17 4.33 7.29 17.82
C PHE A 17 3.70 5.90 18.00
N SER A 18 4.15 4.81 17.36
CA SER A 18 3.58 3.47 17.64
C SER A 18 3.77 3.06 19.10
N SER A 19 4.93 3.37 19.67
CA SER A 19 5.25 3.07 21.07
C SER A 19 4.43 3.97 22.01
N VAL A 20 4.47 5.28 21.79
CA VAL A 20 3.73 6.31 22.57
C VAL A 20 2.22 6.16 22.43
N VAL A 21 1.69 5.66 21.31
CA VAL A 21 0.26 5.39 21.10
C VAL A 21 -0.18 4.08 21.75
N GLU A 22 0.70 3.09 21.96
CA GLU A 22 0.42 1.96 22.86
C GLU A 22 0.41 2.40 24.33
N LEU A 23 1.13 3.46 24.68
CA LEU A 23 1.32 3.94 26.05
C LEU A 23 0.34 5.05 26.47
N LEU A 24 -0.12 5.87 25.52
CA LEU A 24 -1.06 6.98 25.75
C LEU A 24 -2.43 6.52 26.30
N PRO A 25 -3.05 5.42 25.82
CA PRO A 25 -4.29 4.91 26.40
C PRO A 25 -4.12 4.60 27.89
N LEU A 26 -2.96 4.09 28.30
CA LEU A 26 -2.66 3.74 29.70
C LEU A 26 -2.34 4.96 30.57
N SER A 27 -1.67 5.98 30.03
CA SER A 27 -1.48 7.26 30.74
C SER A 27 -2.77 8.07 30.88
N CYS A 28 -3.71 7.92 29.94
CA CYS A 28 -5.05 8.53 30.04
C CYS A 28 -5.98 7.80 31.02
N ILE A 29 -5.59 6.61 31.50
CA ILE A 29 -6.34 5.79 32.48
C ILE A 29 -5.79 5.97 33.91
N GLY A 30 -4.73 6.76 34.11
CA GLY A 30 -4.17 7.03 35.45
C GLY A 30 -3.44 5.85 36.08
N CYS A 31 -2.92 4.92 35.26
CA CYS A 31 -2.15 3.77 35.74
C CYS A 31 -0.65 4.07 35.64
N ASP A 32 0.08 3.90 36.75
CA ASP A 32 1.55 4.00 36.79
C ASP A 32 2.17 2.90 35.91
N ILE A 33 2.58 3.25 34.69
CA ILE A 33 3.24 2.32 33.78
C ILE A 33 4.68 2.12 34.28
N PRO A 34 5.11 0.87 34.56
CA PRO A 34 6.49 0.61 34.94
C PRO A 34 7.46 1.06 33.83
N GLY A 35 8.52 1.78 34.20
CA GLY A 35 9.50 2.31 33.23
C GLY A 35 10.16 1.24 32.35
N TRP A 36 10.27 -0.01 32.83
CA TRP A 36 10.79 -1.12 32.06
C TRP A 36 9.86 -1.51 30.89
N TYR A 37 8.54 -1.41 31.08
CA TYR A 37 7.56 -1.72 30.04
C TYR A 37 7.62 -0.66 28.93
N LEU A 38 7.69 0.61 29.32
CA LEU A 38 7.93 1.74 28.41
C LEU A 38 9.20 1.53 27.57
N TRP A 39 10.30 1.12 28.20
CA TRP A 39 11.56 0.83 27.52
C TRP A 39 11.44 -0.30 26.50
N VAL A 40 10.80 -1.42 26.87
CA VAL A 40 10.60 -2.57 25.98
C VAL A 40 9.71 -2.21 24.79
N SER A 41 8.59 -1.52 25.03
CA SER A 41 7.70 -1.06 23.95
C SER A 41 8.41 -0.10 23.00
N LEU A 42 9.17 0.87 23.52
CA LEU A 42 9.95 1.80 22.71
C LEU A 42 11.02 1.09 21.87
N LYS A 43 11.77 0.17 22.50
CA LYS A 43 12.79 -0.66 21.83
C LYS A 43 12.17 -1.48 20.70
N ASN A 44 11.06 -2.17 20.94
CA ASN A 44 10.39 -2.96 19.92
C ASN A 44 9.81 -2.10 18.81
N GLY A 45 9.27 -0.93 19.16
CA GLY A 45 8.73 0.02 18.20
C GLY A 45 9.77 0.62 17.27
N ILE A 46 11.00 0.91 17.74
CA ILE A 46 12.03 1.57 16.92
C ILE A 46 12.79 0.62 15.98
N ILE A 47 12.93 -0.67 16.33
CA ILE A 47 13.72 -1.66 15.57
C ILE A 47 13.41 -1.66 14.05
N PRO A 48 12.14 -1.68 13.59
CA PRO A 48 11.83 -1.67 12.17
C PRO A 48 12.44 -0.49 11.39
N TYR A 49 12.52 0.68 11.99
CA TYR A 49 13.21 1.81 11.37
C TYR A 49 14.70 1.70 11.44
N LEU A 50 15.26 1.21 12.54
CA LEU A 50 16.70 0.96 12.61
C LEU A 50 17.14 0.00 11.50
N ARG A 51 16.35 -1.04 11.19
CA ARG A 51 16.56 -1.93 10.03
C ARG A 51 16.57 -1.14 8.71
N CYS A 52 15.55 -0.33 8.46
CA CYS A 52 15.47 0.49 7.24
C CYS A 52 16.61 1.52 7.15
N ALA A 53 16.98 2.13 8.28
CA ALA A 53 18.05 3.11 8.37
C ALA A 53 19.42 2.45 8.14
N ALA A 54 19.63 1.23 8.64
CA ALA A 54 20.83 0.44 8.38
C ALA A 54 20.96 0.09 6.89
N LEU A 55 19.87 -0.37 6.26
CA LEU A 55 19.85 -0.61 4.81
C LEU A 55 20.17 0.68 4.04
N PHE A 56 19.52 1.78 4.39
CA PHE A 56 19.76 3.07 3.74
C PHE A 56 21.21 3.54 3.92
N PHE A 57 21.75 3.42 5.14
CA PHE A 57 23.14 3.77 5.46
C PHE A 57 24.13 2.92 4.65
N HIS A 58 23.89 1.61 4.53
CA HIS A 58 24.67 0.70 3.70
C HIS A 58 24.70 1.15 2.23
N TYR A 59 23.54 1.33 1.61
CA TYR A 59 23.46 1.70 0.18
C TYR A 59 23.93 3.13 -0.10
N LEU A 60 23.82 4.05 0.86
CA LEU A 60 24.26 5.43 0.70
C LEU A 60 25.78 5.58 0.85
N LEU A 61 26.39 4.88 1.80
CA LEU A 61 27.79 5.08 2.19
C LEU A 61 28.71 3.91 1.82
N GLY A 62 28.16 2.78 1.37
CA GLY A 62 28.92 1.58 1.02
C GLY A 62 29.55 0.84 2.21
N VAL A 63 29.22 1.23 3.45
CA VAL A 63 29.75 0.58 4.66
C VAL A 63 29.10 -0.79 4.82
N THR A 64 29.88 -1.86 4.91
CA THR A 64 29.35 -3.22 5.10
C THR A 64 28.78 -3.42 6.50
N PRO A 65 27.58 -3.99 6.65
CA PRO A 65 27.04 -4.33 7.97
C PRO A 65 27.91 -5.37 8.70
N PRO A 66 28.02 -5.31 10.04
CA PRO A 66 28.70 -6.34 10.84
C PRO A 66 27.98 -7.70 10.77
N GLU A 67 28.75 -8.79 10.97
CA GLU A 67 28.26 -10.17 10.93
C GLU A 67 27.09 -10.43 11.89
N ASP A 68 27.11 -9.77 13.06
CA ASP A 68 26.08 -9.87 14.10
C ASP A 68 24.67 -9.53 13.57
N LEU A 69 24.55 -8.64 12.58
CA LEU A 69 23.27 -8.28 11.98
C LEU A 69 22.71 -9.35 11.03
N PHE A 70 23.54 -10.28 10.57
CA PHE A 70 23.12 -11.42 9.75
C PHE A 70 22.74 -12.63 10.60
N THR A 71 23.21 -12.67 11.86
CA THR A 71 22.78 -13.68 12.82
C THR A 71 21.36 -13.33 13.29
N ASN A 72 20.37 -14.20 13.02
CA ASN A 72 18.95 -13.98 13.35
C ASN A 72 18.64 -14.05 14.87
N SER A 73 19.53 -13.52 15.73
CA SER A 73 19.31 -13.44 17.17
C SER A 73 18.54 -12.17 17.53
N ALA A 74 17.30 -12.34 17.99
CA ALA A 74 16.49 -11.25 18.51
C ALA A 74 17.12 -10.57 19.75
N GLU A 75 17.99 -11.28 20.48
CA GLU A 75 18.57 -10.81 21.74
C GLU A 75 19.74 -9.82 21.56
N GLY A 76 20.31 -9.69 20.36
CA GLY A 76 21.41 -8.76 20.07
C GLY A 76 21.12 -7.70 19.01
N GLU A 77 20.07 -7.89 18.20
CA GLU A 77 19.81 -7.11 17.00
C GLU A 77 19.78 -5.59 17.25
N TYR A 78 19.06 -5.15 18.27
CA TYR A 78 18.95 -3.73 18.60
C TYR A 78 20.32 -3.09 18.87
N SER A 79 21.18 -3.78 19.63
CA SER A 79 22.51 -3.27 19.96
C SER A 79 23.41 -3.20 18.72
N ALA A 80 23.36 -4.22 17.87
CA ALA A 80 24.10 -4.26 16.61
C ALA A 80 23.64 -3.16 15.65
N LEU A 81 22.33 -2.91 15.54
CA LEU A 81 21.78 -1.82 14.72
C LEU A 81 22.20 -0.45 15.25
N CYS A 82 22.13 -0.23 16.56
CA CYS A 82 22.61 1.00 17.18
C CYS A 82 24.10 1.22 16.92
N SER A 83 24.93 0.20 17.14
CA SER A 83 26.37 0.27 16.90
C SER A 83 26.70 0.60 15.43
N TYR A 84 26.07 -0.09 14.48
CA TYR A 84 26.29 0.13 13.06
C TYR A 84 25.88 1.54 12.60
N LEU A 85 24.82 2.10 13.20
CA LEU A 85 24.33 3.45 12.91
C LEU A 85 25.01 4.54 13.76
N SER A 86 26.01 4.20 14.57
CA SER A 86 26.66 5.09 15.53
C SER A 86 25.67 5.78 16.48
N LEU A 87 24.68 5.03 16.96
CA LEU A 87 23.68 5.45 17.93
C LEU A 87 23.98 4.85 19.31
N PRO A 88 23.68 5.58 20.40
CA PRO A 88 23.73 5.00 21.74
C PRO A 88 22.65 3.94 21.89
N THR A 89 22.99 2.83 22.56
CA THR A 89 22.02 1.78 22.90
C THR A 89 21.00 2.28 23.93
N ASN A 90 21.38 3.24 24.76
CA ASN A 90 20.48 3.93 25.66
C ASN A 90 19.81 5.13 24.96
N LEU A 91 18.55 4.98 24.54
CA LEU A 91 17.80 6.05 23.85
C LEU A 91 17.59 7.28 24.73
N PHE A 92 17.60 7.15 26.06
CA PHE A 92 17.44 8.29 26.97
C PHE A 92 18.55 9.33 26.77
N LEU A 93 19.75 8.90 26.37
CA LEU A 93 20.84 9.81 26.02
C LEU A 93 20.48 10.67 24.80
N LEU A 94 19.81 10.11 23.80
CA LEU A 94 19.33 10.87 22.64
C LEU A 94 18.25 11.88 23.04
N PHE A 95 17.34 11.49 23.94
CA PHE A 95 16.32 12.43 24.43
C PHE A 95 16.93 13.57 25.24
N GLN A 96 17.95 13.30 26.06
CA GLN A 96 18.65 14.34 26.83
C GLN A 96 19.42 15.28 25.92
N GLU A 97 20.19 14.75 24.97
CA GLU A 97 21.02 15.54 24.06
C GLU A 97 20.17 16.36 23.08
N TYR A 98 19.07 15.80 22.57
CA TYR A 98 18.25 16.42 21.53
C TYR A 98 16.88 16.90 22.04
N TRP A 99 16.72 17.09 23.36
CA TRP A 99 15.43 17.42 23.99
C TRP A 99 14.72 18.61 23.36
N HIS A 100 15.46 19.68 23.08
CA HIS A 100 14.93 20.91 22.47
C HIS A 100 14.33 20.69 21.07
N THR A 101 14.82 19.68 20.35
CA THR A 101 14.28 19.30 19.02
C THR A 101 13.12 18.33 19.15
N VAL A 102 13.23 17.35 20.06
CA VAL A 102 12.23 16.28 20.22
C VAL A 102 10.96 16.77 20.91
N LYS A 103 11.08 17.63 21.94
CA LYS A 103 9.94 18.16 22.70
C LYS A 103 8.87 18.83 21.82
N PRO A 104 9.17 19.79 20.92
CA PRO A 104 8.14 20.42 20.09
C PRO A 104 7.51 19.44 19.09
N LEU A 105 8.26 18.44 18.61
CA LEU A 105 7.71 17.39 17.75
C LEU A 105 6.71 16.52 18.50
N LEU A 106 7.07 16.08 19.72
CA LEU A 106 6.17 15.33 20.61
C LEU A 106 4.90 16.13 20.92
N GLN A 107 5.03 17.42 21.24
CA GLN A 107 3.87 18.27 21.54
C GLN A 107 2.92 18.41 20.34
N ARG A 108 3.45 18.71 19.14
CA ARG A 108 2.63 18.82 17.92
C ARG A 108 1.90 17.54 17.60
N TRP A 109 2.49 16.40 17.93
CA TRP A 109 1.92 15.10 17.68
C TRP A 109 0.87 14.67 18.68
N CYS A 110 1.11 14.89 19.97
CA CYS A 110 0.10 14.66 21.00
C CYS A 110 -1.15 15.52 20.77
N ALA A 111 -0.98 16.69 20.11
CA ALA A 111 -2.07 17.55 19.68
C ALA A 111 -2.69 17.18 18.32
N ASP A 112 -2.17 16.18 17.60
CA ASP A 112 -2.66 15.80 16.27
C ASP A 112 -4.05 15.13 16.36
N PRO A 113 -5.07 15.64 15.64
CA PRO A 113 -6.42 15.09 15.69
C PRO A 113 -6.51 13.62 15.24
N ALA A 114 -5.67 13.19 14.30
CA ALA A 114 -5.63 11.81 13.84
C ALA A 114 -5.08 10.89 14.93
N LEU A 115 -4.12 11.36 15.73
CA LEU A 115 -3.59 10.64 16.90
C LEU A 115 -4.69 10.47 17.95
N LEU A 116 -5.38 11.56 18.30
CA LEU A 116 -6.48 11.53 19.28
C LEU A 116 -7.63 10.62 18.84
N ASN A 117 -7.92 10.55 17.54
CA ASN A 117 -8.92 9.63 16.99
C ASN A 117 -8.46 8.16 16.99
N CYS A 118 -7.17 7.89 16.72
CA CYS A 118 -6.58 6.55 16.86
C CYS A 118 -6.70 6.04 18.30
N LEU A 119 -6.37 6.87 19.29
CA LEU A 119 -6.42 6.51 20.72
C LEU A 119 -7.85 6.21 21.19
N LYS A 120 -8.85 6.88 20.63
CA LYS A 120 -10.28 6.64 20.90
C LYS A 120 -10.84 5.40 20.17
N GLN A 121 -9.96 4.50 19.70
CA GLN A 121 -10.28 3.23 19.02
C GLN A 121 -11.03 3.37 17.67
N LYS A 122 -11.00 4.54 17.02
CA LYS A 122 -11.62 4.73 15.69
C LYS A 122 -10.67 4.46 14.51
N SER A 123 -9.41 4.10 14.75
CA SER A 123 -8.42 3.88 13.68
C SER A 123 -7.33 2.89 14.08
N THR A 124 -6.80 2.15 13.11
CA THR A 124 -5.73 1.15 13.29
C THR A 124 -4.36 1.81 13.43
N VAL A 125 -3.71 1.64 14.57
CA VAL A 125 -2.31 2.03 14.80
C VAL A 125 -1.38 1.15 13.95
N VAL A 126 -0.34 1.73 13.36
CA VAL A 126 0.63 0.98 12.54
C VAL A 126 1.39 -0.01 13.43
N ARG A 127 1.14 -1.31 13.26
CA ARG A 127 1.85 -2.38 13.96
C ARG A 127 2.88 -3.06 13.07
N TYR A 128 4.02 -3.44 13.66
CA TYR A 128 5.07 -4.22 13.00
C TYR A 128 5.09 -5.65 13.55
N PRO A 129 5.47 -6.65 12.72
CA PRO A 129 5.77 -6.54 11.30
C PRO A 129 4.52 -6.21 10.47
N ARG A 130 4.65 -5.30 9.51
CA ARG A 130 3.53 -5.01 8.60
C ARG A 130 3.27 -6.26 7.76
N LYS A 131 2.00 -6.68 7.68
CA LYS A 131 1.60 -7.70 6.72
C LYS A 131 2.01 -7.19 5.33
N ARG A 132 2.79 -8.00 4.60
CA ARG A 132 3.18 -7.66 3.22
C ARG A 132 1.90 -7.45 2.43
N ASN A 133 1.77 -6.29 1.80
CA ASN A 133 0.66 -6.04 0.89
C ASN A 133 0.72 -7.11 -0.22
N ARG A 134 -0.44 -7.64 -0.61
CA ARG A 134 -0.58 -8.56 -1.76
C ARG A 134 -1.78 -8.10 -2.58
N LEU A 135 -1.73 -8.35 -3.88
CA LEU A 135 -2.96 -8.38 -4.68
C LEU A 135 -3.85 -9.52 -4.18
N ILE A 136 -5.15 -9.43 -4.45
CA ILE A 136 -6.12 -10.47 -4.10
C ILE A 136 -5.75 -11.81 -4.72
N GLU A 137 -6.22 -12.90 -4.13
CA GLU A 137 -6.15 -14.20 -4.79
C GLU A 137 -7.25 -14.27 -5.86
N LEU A 138 -6.87 -14.67 -7.06
CA LEU A 138 -7.79 -14.86 -8.17
C LEU A 138 -8.19 -16.34 -8.26
N PRO A 139 -9.44 -16.66 -8.64
CA PRO A 139 -9.86 -18.05 -8.82
C PRO A 139 -9.15 -18.67 -10.04
N ASP A 140 -8.91 -19.99 -9.98
CA ASP A 140 -8.28 -20.71 -11.09
C ASP A 140 -9.18 -20.76 -12.33
N ASP A 141 -10.48 -20.97 -12.16
CA ASP A 141 -11.45 -20.96 -13.26
C ASP A 141 -12.05 -19.56 -13.44
N TYR A 142 -11.93 -19.00 -14.65
CA TYR A 142 -12.49 -17.71 -14.99
C TYR A 142 -14.02 -17.65 -14.87
N SER A 143 -14.71 -18.80 -15.03
CA SER A 143 -16.17 -18.89 -14.89
C SER A 143 -16.64 -18.41 -13.51
N CYS A 144 -15.83 -18.58 -12.46
CA CYS A 144 -16.09 -18.07 -11.12
C CYS A 144 -16.22 -16.54 -11.10
N LEU A 145 -15.36 -15.82 -11.82
CA LEU A 145 -15.44 -14.36 -11.93
C LEU A 145 -16.66 -13.93 -12.74
N LEU A 146 -16.98 -14.64 -13.83
CA LEU A 146 -18.18 -14.37 -14.64
C LEU A 146 -19.47 -14.55 -13.82
N ASN A 147 -19.52 -15.60 -13.01
CA ASN A 147 -20.63 -15.85 -12.09
C ASN A 147 -20.71 -14.76 -11.00
N GLN A 148 -19.60 -14.31 -10.43
CA GLN A 148 -19.62 -13.17 -9.50
C GLN A 148 -20.12 -11.89 -10.19
N ALA A 149 -19.65 -11.63 -11.41
CA ALA A 149 -20.04 -10.49 -12.23
C ALA A 149 -21.51 -10.51 -12.69
N SER A 150 -22.15 -11.68 -12.82
CA SER A 150 -23.57 -11.77 -13.20
C SER A 150 -24.50 -11.33 -12.07
N HIS A 151 -24.06 -11.49 -10.82
CA HIS A 151 -24.77 -11.04 -9.63
C HIS A 151 -24.50 -9.57 -9.29
N PHE A 152 -23.49 -8.94 -9.90
CA PHE A 152 -23.22 -7.54 -9.68
C PHE A 152 -24.41 -6.68 -10.12
N ARG A 153 -24.86 -5.82 -9.22
CA ARG A 153 -25.88 -4.79 -9.46
C ARG A 153 -25.29 -3.44 -9.10
N CYS A 154 -25.40 -2.50 -10.02
CA CYS A 154 -24.86 -1.18 -9.78
C CYS A 154 -25.71 -0.44 -8.75
N PRO A 155 -25.09 0.17 -7.72
CA PRO A 155 -25.81 0.77 -6.61
C PRO A 155 -26.61 2.02 -7.00
N ARG A 156 -26.33 2.62 -8.18
CA ARG A 156 -26.91 3.89 -8.64
C ARG A 156 -27.73 3.78 -9.93
N SER A 157 -27.97 2.58 -10.47
CA SER A 157 -29.00 2.42 -11.53
C SER A 157 -30.28 1.83 -10.99
N ALA A 158 -31.39 2.37 -11.48
CA ALA A 158 -32.70 1.74 -11.42
C ALA A 158 -32.89 0.64 -12.48
N ASP A 159 -32.06 0.63 -13.53
CA ASP A 159 -32.14 -0.33 -14.63
C ASP A 159 -31.34 -1.62 -14.31
N ASP A 160 -31.92 -2.78 -14.65
CA ASP A 160 -31.33 -4.12 -14.54
C ASP A 160 -30.35 -4.41 -15.70
N GLU A 161 -30.12 -3.42 -16.57
CA GLU A 161 -29.13 -3.51 -17.63
C GLU A 161 -27.74 -3.86 -17.08
N ARG A 162 -27.23 -4.96 -17.63
CA ARG A 162 -26.01 -5.64 -17.24
C ARG A 162 -24.79 -4.73 -17.49
N LYS A 163 -24.40 -3.94 -16.49
CA LYS A 163 -23.26 -3.00 -16.58
C LYS A 163 -21.92 -3.70 -16.78
N ASN A 164 -20.85 -2.90 -16.88
CA ASN A 164 -19.46 -3.34 -17.01
C ASN A 164 -18.82 -3.52 -15.62
N PRO A 165 -18.89 -4.72 -14.99
CA PRO A 165 -18.26 -4.97 -13.70
C PRO A 165 -16.74 -5.07 -13.85
N VAL A 166 -16.05 -4.42 -12.93
CA VAL A 166 -14.59 -4.34 -12.89
C VAL A 166 -14.11 -4.69 -11.49
N LEU A 167 -13.17 -5.63 -11.39
CA LEU A 167 -12.61 -6.09 -10.12
C LEU A 167 -11.32 -5.32 -9.79
N CYS A 168 -11.28 -4.67 -8.63
CA CYS A 168 -10.05 -4.09 -8.09
C CYS A 168 -9.13 -5.18 -7.55
N LEU A 169 -7.93 -5.33 -8.12
CA LEU A 169 -7.00 -6.38 -7.68
C LEU A 169 -6.28 -6.05 -6.37
N PHE A 170 -6.42 -4.82 -5.84
CA PHE A 170 -5.81 -4.43 -4.56
C PHE A 170 -6.68 -4.86 -3.38
N CYS A 171 -8.01 -4.71 -3.49
CA CYS A 171 -8.92 -4.92 -2.37
C CYS A 171 -10.07 -5.91 -2.65
N GLY A 172 -10.29 -6.31 -3.91
CA GLY A 172 -11.35 -7.25 -4.29
C GLY A 172 -12.72 -6.63 -4.51
N ALA A 173 -12.86 -5.31 -4.43
CA ALA A 173 -14.12 -4.63 -4.73
C ALA A 173 -14.50 -4.79 -6.21
N ILE A 174 -15.77 -5.13 -6.47
CA ILE A 174 -16.36 -5.10 -7.81
C ILE A 174 -17.08 -3.76 -7.98
N LEU A 175 -16.71 -3.03 -9.05
CA LEU A 175 -17.16 -1.67 -9.32
C LEU A 175 -17.86 -1.59 -10.67
N CYS A 176 -18.70 -0.56 -10.81
CA CYS A 176 -19.32 -0.22 -12.08
C CYS A 176 -18.37 0.69 -12.88
N SER A 177 -18.03 0.30 -14.11
CA SER A 177 -17.16 1.10 -14.98
C SER A 177 -17.88 1.64 -16.22
N GLN A 178 -17.36 2.72 -16.80
CA GLN A 178 -17.78 3.29 -18.09
C GLN A 178 -19.26 3.66 -18.18
N ASN A 179 -19.86 4.04 -17.06
CA ASN A 179 -21.25 4.46 -16.99
C ASN A 179 -21.38 5.73 -16.14
N ILE A 180 -22.19 6.67 -16.63
CA ILE A 180 -22.45 7.96 -15.96
C ILE A 180 -23.08 7.75 -14.57
N CYS A 181 -23.82 6.65 -14.39
CA CYS A 181 -24.53 6.34 -13.15
C CYS A 181 -23.67 6.36 -11.87
N CYS A 182 -22.37 6.12 -11.97
CA CYS A 182 -21.47 6.08 -10.82
C CYS A 182 -20.33 7.06 -10.93
N GLN A 183 -20.54 8.16 -11.67
CA GLN A 183 -19.61 9.27 -11.64
C GLN A 183 -19.65 9.96 -10.27
N GLU A 184 -18.49 10.47 -9.88
CA GLU A 184 -18.27 11.21 -8.65
C GLU A 184 -17.52 12.50 -8.98
N THR A 185 -17.86 13.59 -8.30
CA THR A 185 -17.16 14.86 -8.48
C THR A 185 -15.93 14.91 -7.55
N VAL A 186 -14.73 15.01 -8.13
CA VAL A 186 -13.47 15.18 -7.39
C VAL A 186 -12.77 16.45 -7.86
N ASN A 187 -12.64 17.44 -6.98
CA ASN A 187 -12.07 18.76 -7.28
C ASN A 187 -12.76 19.48 -8.46
N GLY A 188 -14.09 19.36 -8.56
CA GLY A 188 -14.88 19.99 -9.63
C GLY A 188 -14.89 19.24 -10.96
N GLU A 189 -14.26 18.07 -11.05
CA GLU A 189 -14.26 17.22 -12.24
C GLU A 189 -15.03 15.92 -11.98
N GLU A 190 -15.85 15.49 -12.93
CA GLU A 190 -16.54 14.20 -12.89
C GLU A 190 -15.58 13.06 -13.25
N VAL A 191 -15.46 12.09 -12.35
CA VAL A 191 -14.65 10.88 -12.53
C VAL A 191 -15.49 9.63 -12.34
N GLY A 192 -15.19 8.58 -13.09
CA GLY A 192 -15.86 7.29 -12.95
C GLY A 192 -15.53 6.59 -11.62
N ALA A 193 -16.31 5.55 -11.31
CA ALA A 193 -16.21 4.88 -10.02
C ALA A 193 -14.85 4.19 -9.80
N CYS A 194 -14.18 3.72 -10.87
CA CYS A 194 -12.87 3.08 -10.74
C CYS A 194 -11.80 4.13 -10.42
N ILE A 195 -11.85 5.30 -11.05
CA ILE A 195 -10.94 6.42 -10.74
C ILE A 195 -11.16 6.90 -9.30
N PHE A 196 -12.42 7.14 -8.91
CA PHE A 196 -12.75 7.52 -7.54
C PHE A 196 -12.24 6.49 -6.52
N HIS A 197 -12.42 5.20 -6.82
CA HIS A 197 -11.90 4.12 -5.99
C HIS A 197 -10.36 4.11 -5.95
N ALA A 198 -9.68 4.30 -7.08
CA ALA A 198 -8.22 4.32 -7.15
C ALA A 198 -7.59 5.40 -6.26
N LEU A 199 -8.23 6.58 -6.18
CA LEU A 199 -7.79 7.67 -5.28
C LEU A 199 -7.73 7.24 -3.81
N HIS A 200 -8.66 6.40 -3.38
CA HIS A 200 -8.77 5.96 -1.98
C HIS A 200 -8.04 4.62 -1.71
N CYS A 201 -8.17 3.66 -2.62
CA CYS A 201 -7.65 2.30 -2.45
C CYS A 201 -6.15 2.20 -2.75
N GLY A 202 -5.65 2.95 -3.72
CA GLY A 202 -4.28 2.84 -4.21
C GLY A 202 -3.56 4.18 -4.36
N ALA A 203 -4.06 5.22 -3.66
CA ALA A 203 -3.50 6.57 -3.67
C ALA A 203 -3.33 7.14 -5.09
N GLY A 204 -4.31 6.88 -5.96
CA GLY A 204 -4.33 7.34 -7.36
C GLY A 204 -3.75 6.34 -8.36
N VAL A 205 -3.24 5.19 -7.94
CA VAL A 205 -2.79 4.12 -8.84
C VAL A 205 -3.57 2.84 -8.53
N CYS A 206 -4.03 2.11 -9.54
CA CYS A 206 -4.76 0.86 -9.31
C CYS A 206 -4.62 -0.14 -10.47
N ILE A 207 -4.87 -1.41 -10.16
CA ILE A 207 -4.96 -2.49 -11.14
C ILE A 207 -6.38 -3.04 -11.12
N PHE A 208 -7.02 -3.03 -12.28
CA PHE A 208 -8.39 -3.45 -12.46
C PHE A 208 -8.48 -4.60 -13.46
N LEU A 209 -9.37 -5.57 -13.22
CA LEU A 209 -9.72 -6.60 -14.18
C LEU A 209 -11.15 -6.35 -14.68
N LYS A 210 -11.30 -6.01 -15.96
CA LYS A 210 -12.61 -5.93 -16.63
C LYS A 210 -13.11 -7.35 -16.88
N ILE A 211 -14.05 -7.82 -16.06
CA ILE A 211 -14.44 -9.23 -15.99
C ILE A 211 -15.11 -9.71 -17.29
N ARG A 212 -15.84 -8.84 -17.98
CA ARG A 212 -16.51 -9.22 -19.24
C ARG A 212 -15.61 -9.14 -20.47
N GLU A 213 -14.44 -8.53 -20.31
CA GLU A 213 -13.49 -8.33 -21.41
C GLU A 213 -12.25 -9.19 -21.27
N CYS A 214 -12.09 -9.96 -20.17
CA CYS A 214 -10.85 -10.64 -19.85
C CYS A 214 -9.62 -9.75 -20.08
N ARG A 215 -9.67 -8.53 -19.52
CA ARG A 215 -8.67 -7.50 -19.78
C ARG A 215 -8.27 -6.79 -18.49
N VAL A 216 -6.97 -6.72 -18.24
CA VAL A 216 -6.45 -5.91 -17.13
C VAL A 216 -6.24 -4.48 -17.60
N VAL A 217 -6.46 -3.55 -16.69
CA VAL A 217 -6.33 -2.13 -16.90
C VAL A 217 -5.52 -1.54 -15.76
N LEU A 218 -4.42 -0.88 -16.11
CA LEU A 218 -3.58 -0.13 -15.19
C LEU A 218 -4.01 1.33 -15.24
N VAL A 219 -4.15 1.95 -14.07
CA VAL A 219 -4.64 3.33 -13.96
C VAL A 219 -3.68 4.15 -13.11
N GLU A 220 -3.48 5.40 -13.54
CA GLU A 220 -2.75 6.44 -12.82
C GLU A 220 -3.54 7.77 -12.88
N GLY A 221 -3.78 8.36 -11.71
CA GLY A 221 -4.50 9.62 -11.59
C GLY A 221 -5.90 9.54 -12.19
N LYS A 222 -6.32 10.64 -12.81
CA LYS A 222 -7.68 10.76 -13.38
C LYS A 222 -7.77 10.40 -14.86
N ALA A 223 -6.68 10.54 -15.61
CA ALA A 223 -6.72 10.55 -17.07
C ALA A 223 -5.68 9.63 -17.74
N ARG A 224 -4.89 8.90 -16.95
CA ARG A 224 -3.81 8.05 -17.48
C ARG A 224 -4.08 6.60 -17.15
N GLY A 225 -3.75 5.75 -18.11
CA GLY A 225 -3.86 4.32 -17.95
C GLY A 225 -3.38 3.61 -19.20
N CYS A 226 -3.27 2.28 -19.08
CA CYS A 226 -3.01 1.41 -20.21
C CYS A 226 -3.72 0.07 -20.02
N ALA A 227 -3.89 -0.63 -21.14
CA ALA A 227 -4.33 -2.00 -21.11
C ALA A 227 -3.16 -2.94 -20.83
N TYR A 228 -3.42 -3.99 -20.06
CA TYR A 228 -2.48 -5.04 -19.76
C TYR A 228 -3.12 -6.41 -20.04
N PRO A 229 -2.37 -7.41 -20.54
CA PRO A 229 -2.90 -8.75 -20.75
C PRO A 229 -3.45 -9.36 -19.46
N ALA A 230 -4.64 -9.94 -19.52
CA ALA A 230 -5.17 -10.64 -18.37
C ALA A 230 -4.34 -11.90 -18.04
N PRO A 231 -4.27 -12.29 -16.76
CA PRO A 231 -3.52 -13.47 -16.32
C PRO A 231 -4.29 -14.78 -16.56
N TYR A 232 -5.16 -14.85 -17.56
CA TYR A 232 -5.99 -16.02 -17.86
C TYR A 232 -5.76 -16.51 -19.28
N LEU A 233 -5.65 -17.82 -19.45
CA LEU A 233 -5.34 -18.48 -20.72
C LEU A 233 -6.22 -19.68 -20.94
N ASP A 234 -6.48 -19.98 -22.20
CA ASP A 234 -7.08 -21.26 -22.59
C ASP A 234 -6.06 -22.41 -22.55
N GLU A 235 -6.51 -23.61 -22.91
CA GLU A 235 -5.69 -24.81 -22.99
C GLU A 235 -4.51 -24.71 -23.98
N TYR A 236 -4.57 -23.77 -24.94
CA TYR A 236 -3.53 -23.50 -25.93
C TYR A 236 -2.56 -22.39 -25.48
N GLY A 237 -2.77 -21.80 -24.31
CA GLY A 237 -1.92 -20.71 -23.80
C GLY A 237 -2.27 -19.32 -24.37
N GLU A 238 -3.43 -19.18 -25.00
CA GLU A 238 -3.89 -17.93 -25.59
C GLU A 238 -4.86 -17.16 -24.69
N THR A 239 -4.86 -15.84 -24.81
CA THR A 239 -5.88 -14.99 -24.17
C THR A 239 -7.14 -14.93 -25.02
N ASP A 240 -8.29 -14.69 -24.41
CA ASP A 240 -9.55 -14.40 -25.13
C ASP A 240 -10.11 -13.00 -24.77
N PRO A 241 -9.52 -11.91 -25.29
CA PRO A 241 -10.01 -10.55 -25.05
C PRO A 241 -11.44 -10.38 -25.57
N GLY A 242 -12.34 -9.92 -24.70
CA GLY A 242 -13.75 -9.81 -25.01
C GLY A 242 -14.53 -11.12 -24.96
N LEU A 243 -13.88 -12.23 -24.55
CA LEU A 243 -14.50 -13.56 -24.40
C LEU A 243 -15.25 -14.02 -25.66
N LYS A 244 -14.68 -13.73 -26.84
CA LYS A 244 -15.35 -13.95 -28.12
C LYS A 244 -15.29 -15.40 -28.55
N ARG A 245 -14.23 -16.12 -28.16
CA ARG A 245 -14.05 -17.54 -28.49
C ARG A 245 -14.89 -18.43 -27.57
N GLY A 246 -15.06 -18.01 -26.31
CA GLY A 246 -15.86 -18.75 -25.32
C GLY A 246 -15.16 -20.00 -24.79
N ASN A 247 -13.84 -20.11 -25.01
CA ASN A 247 -13.05 -21.20 -24.46
C ASN A 247 -12.97 -21.08 -22.93
N PRO A 248 -12.91 -22.21 -22.19
CA PRO A 248 -12.55 -22.20 -20.78
C PRO A 248 -11.20 -21.52 -20.58
N LEU A 249 -11.13 -20.63 -19.59
CA LEU A 249 -9.93 -19.87 -19.27
C LEU A 249 -9.49 -20.18 -17.84
N HIS A 250 -8.18 -20.39 -17.68
CA HIS A 250 -7.56 -20.73 -16.41
C HIS A 250 -6.48 -19.73 -15.99
N LEU A 251 -6.33 -19.51 -14.69
CA LEU A 251 -5.35 -18.59 -14.13
C LEU A 251 -3.92 -19.06 -14.43
N SER A 252 -3.21 -18.29 -15.24
CA SER A 252 -1.78 -18.41 -15.43
C SER A 252 -1.05 -17.75 -14.25
N HIS A 253 -0.61 -18.58 -13.30
CA HIS A 253 0.17 -18.15 -12.14
C HIS A 253 1.44 -17.39 -12.53
N GLU A 254 2.07 -17.75 -13.65
CA GLU A 254 3.23 -17.03 -14.17
C GLU A 254 2.89 -15.59 -14.59
N ARG A 255 1.81 -15.41 -15.38
CA ARG A 255 1.36 -14.08 -15.79
C ARG A 255 0.89 -13.26 -14.60
N TYR A 256 0.21 -13.89 -13.63
CA TYR A 256 -0.21 -13.20 -12.43
C TYR A 256 0.98 -12.77 -11.56
N ARG A 257 2.01 -13.61 -11.46
CA ARG A 257 3.25 -13.25 -10.78
C ARG A 257 3.97 -12.06 -11.43
N LYS A 258 3.97 -11.97 -12.76
CA LYS A 258 4.51 -10.80 -13.48
C LYS A 258 3.74 -9.52 -13.12
N LEU A 259 2.41 -9.58 -13.08
CA LEU A 259 1.57 -8.46 -12.66
C LEU A 259 1.84 -8.05 -11.19
N HIS A 260 2.03 -9.03 -10.31
CA HIS A 260 2.45 -8.79 -8.93
C HIS A 260 3.80 -8.08 -8.83
N LEU A 261 4.78 -8.43 -9.69
CA LEU A 261 6.09 -7.77 -9.70
C LEU A 261 5.99 -6.31 -10.12
N VAL A 262 5.23 -6.01 -11.20
CA VAL A 262 4.98 -4.63 -11.64
C VAL A 262 4.39 -3.80 -10.49
N TRP A 263 3.45 -4.37 -9.74
CA TRP A 263 2.87 -3.70 -8.58
C TRP A 263 3.85 -3.55 -7.40
N GLN A 264 4.54 -4.63 -7.02
CA GLN A 264 5.47 -4.63 -5.88
C GLN A 264 6.68 -3.73 -6.09
N GLN A 265 7.13 -3.56 -7.33
CA GLN A 265 8.24 -2.69 -7.71
C GLN A 265 7.81 -1.24 -7.97
N HIS A 266 6.52 -0.93 -7.78
CA HIS A 266 5.95 0.40 -8.09
C HIS A 266 6.09 0.83 -9.57
N CYS A 267 6.24 -0.12 -10.49
CA CYS A 267 6.45 0.11 -11.92
C CYS A 267 5.16 0.32 -12.72
N ILE A 268 3.98 0.46 -12.08
CA ILE A 268 2.71 0.65 -12.80
C ILE A 268 2.74 1.90 -13.68
N ILE A 269 3.27 3.01 -13.16
CA ILE A 269 3.36 4.28 -13.89
C ILE A 269 4.31 4.16 -15.08
N GLU A 270 5.44 3.47 -14.90
CA GLU A 270 6.41 3.20 -15.96
C GLU A 270 5.81 2.33 -17.07
N GLU A 271 5.03 1.32 -16.69
CA GLU A 271 4.32 0.44 -17.63
C GLU A 271 3.24 1.21 -18.42
N ILE A 272 2.52 2.12 -17.76
CA ILE A 272 1.58 3.03 -18.42
C ILE A 272 2.30 3.92 -19.43
N ALA A 273 3.39 4.58 -19.02
CA ALA A 273 4.17 5.47 -19.90
C ALA A 273 4.70 4.71 -21.13
N ARG A 274 5.34 3.56 -20.92
CA ARG A 274 5.86 2.70 -22.00
C ARG A 274 4.76 2.25 -22.95
N SER A 275 3.62 1.83 -22.41
CA SER A 275 2.49 1.41 -23.24
C SER A 275 1.91 2.58 -24.04
N GLN A 276 1.88 3.80 -23.52
CA GLN A 276 1.37 4.96 -24.25
C GLN A 276 2.32 5.41 -25.36
N GLU A 277 3.64 5.32 -25.15
CA GLU A 277 4.65 5.57 -26.18
C GLU A 277 4.56 4.55 -27.32
N THR A 278 4.31 3.29 -26.99
CA THR A 278 4.23 2.19 -27.98
C THR A 278 2.86 2.14 -28.67
N ASN A 279 1.77 2.41 -27.94
CA ASN A 279 0.40 2.44 -28.45
C ASN A 279 -0.11 3.88 -28.61
N GLN A 280 0.51 4.65 -29.50
CA GLN A 280 0.01 5.97 -29.93
C GLN A 280 -1.40 5.91 -30.59
N MET A 281 -2.03 4.74 -30.73
CA MET A 281 -3.31 4.56 -31.43
C MET A 281 -4.55 4.46 -30.51
N LEU A 282 -4.42 4.54 -29.18
CA LEU A 282 -5.59 4.53 -28.26
C LEU A 282 -6.18 5.93 -27.99
N PHE A 283 -6.31 6.76 -29.03
CA PHE A 283 -6.84 8.14 -28.95
C PHE A 283 -8.34 8.25 -28.54
N GLY A 284 -9.00 7.16 -28.12
CA GLY A 284 -10.45 7.16 -27.86
C GLY A 284 -10.90 6.60 -26.50
N PHE A 285 -10.00 6.06 -25.66
CA PHE A 285 -10.42 5.54 -24.36
C PHE A 285 -10.48 6.67 -23.33
N ASN A 286 -11.68 7.02 -22.88
CA ASN A 286 -11.86 8.00 -21.82
C ASN A 286 -11.52 7.38 -20.47
N TRP A 287 -10.27 7.52 -20.04
CA TRP A 287 -9.78 7.06 -18.74
C TRP A 287 -10.54 7.69 -17.57
N GLN A 288 -11.03 8.92 -17.72
CA GLN A 288 -11.76 9.62 -16.67
C GLN A 288 -13.13 9.00 -16.42
N SER A 289 -13.74 8.31 -17.40
CA SER A 289 -15.05 7.66 -17.23
C SER A 289 -14.97 6.23 -16.69
N LEU A 290 -13.75 5.73 -16.39
CA LEU A 290 -13.51 4.38 -15.90
C LEU A 290 -14.12 4.14 -14.51
#